data_AF-A0AAN5MFE9-F1
#
_entry.id   AF-A0AAN5MFE9-F1
#
_cell.length_a   1.000
_cell.length_b   1.000
_cell.length_c   1.000
_cell.angle_alpha   90.00
_cell.angle_beta   90.00
_cell.angle_gamma   90.00
#
_symmetry.space_group_name_H-M   'P 1'
#
loop_
_entity.id
_entity.type
_entity.pdbx_description
1 polymer ?
#
loop_
_entity_poly.entity_id
_entity_poly.type
_entity_poly.pdbx_seq_one_letter_code
_entity_poly.pdbx_strand_id
1 'polypeptide(L)' 'MKSVKNKCAAALINHYFPDLSADLSDYDIAENNHFFSVRVWIKNEIYPDYIIFEKCTESGELYLIKSLSDCC' A
#
# COMPACT_ATOMS: atom_id res chain seq x y z
N MET A 1 -11.42 -13.38 -14.77
CA MET A 1 -10.18 -13.78 -14.04
C MET A 1 -10.34 -13.29 -12.61
N LYS A 2 -10.32 -14.18 -11.59
CA LYS A 2 -10.40 -13.74 -10.19
C LYS A 2 -9.05 -13.16 -9.78
N SER A 3 -8.98 -11.85 -9.53
CA SER A 3 -7.79 -11.21 -8.96
C SER A 3 -7.62 -11.74 -7.53
N VAL A 4 -6.60 -12.55 -7.30
CA VAL A 4 -6.23 -12.98 -5.94
C VAL A 4 -5.52 -11.78 -5.32
N LYS A 5 -6.26 -10.99 -4.52
CA LYS A 5 -5.68 -9.87 -3.78
C LYS A 5 -4.50 -10.40 -2.94
N ASN A 6 -3.33 -9.78 -3.09
CA ASN A 6 -2.10 -10.25 -2.46
C ASN A 6 -2.20 -10.08 -0.93
N LYS A 7 -2.25 -11.21 -0.21
CA LYS A 7 -2.35 -11.21 1.27
C LYS A 7 -1.23 -10.41 1.94
N CYS A 8 -0.06 -10.29 1.31
CA CYS A 8 1.06 -9.53 1.83
C CYS A 8 0.79 -8.02 1.86
N ALA A 9 0.06 -7.47 0.86
CA ALA A 9 -0.26 -6.04 0.86
C ALA A 9 -1.28 -5.68 1.95
N ALA A 10 -2.31 -6.51 2.16
CA ALA A 10 -3.23 -6.30 3.27
C ALA A 10 -2.51 -6.33 4.62
N ALA A 11 -1.57 -7.28 4.81
CA ALA A 11 -0.76 -7.35 6.02
C ALA A 11 0.14 -6.11 6.19
N LEU A 12 0.76 -5.62 5.11
CA LEU A 12 1.56 -4.39 5.12
C LEU A 12 0.72 -3.16 5.46
N ILE A 13 -0.44 -2.98 4.81
CA ILE A 13 -1.35 -1.86 5.12
C ILE A 13 -1.75 -1.92 6.60
N ASN A 14 -2.15 -3.07 7.12
CA ASN A 14 -2.57 -3.19 8.52
C ASN A 14 -1.42 -2.96 9.51
N HIS A 15 -0.17 -3.27 9.12
CA HIS A 15 0.99 -3.06 9.97
C HIS A 15 1.35 -1.57 10.10
N TYR A 16 1.35 -0.84 8.97
CA TYR A 16 1.75 0.57 8.95
C TYR A 16 0.58 1.55 9.18
N PHE A 17 -0.64 1.15 8.80
CA PHE A 17 -1.85 1.96 8.84
C PHE A 17 -3.04 1.13 9.37
N PRO A 18 -3.02 0.71 10.64
CA PRO A 18 -4.06 -0.15 11.21
C PRO A 18 -5.46 0.45 11.09
N ASP A 19 -5.58 1.77 11.24
CA ASP A 19 -6.86 2.49 11.16
C ASP A 19 -7.40 2.54 9.72
N LEU A 20 -6.51 2.55 8.72
CA LEU A 20 -6.89 2.57 7.31
C LEU A 20 -7.64 1.30 6.90
N SER A 21 -7.37 0.16 7.56
CA SER A 21 -8.01 -1.11 7.21
C SER A 21 -9.53 -1.06 7.27
N ALA A 22 -10.11 -0.27 8.17
CA ALA A 22 -11.55 -0.16 8.33
C ALA A 22 -12.19 0.70 7.22
N ASP A 23 -11.43 1.69 6.74
CA ASP A 23 -11.87 2.67 5.74
C ASP A 23 -11.42 2.33 4.32
N LEU A 24 -10.63 1.27 4.15
CA LEU A 24 -10.19 0.79 2.84
C LEU A 24 -11.36 0.15 2.07
N SER A 25 -11.66 0.71 0.90
CA SER A 25 -12.65 0.16 -0.04
C SER A 25 -12.01 -0.83 -1.01
N ASP A 26 -10.84 -0.49 -1.55
CA ASP A 26 -10.06 -1.36 -2.42
C ASP A 26 -8.56 -1.00 -2.39
N TYR A 27 -7.74 -1.87 -2.93
CA TYR A 27 -6.32 -1.61 -3.16
C TYR A 27 -5.80 -2.38 -4.38
N ASP A 28 -4.77 -1.82 -5.00
CA ASP A 28 -4.03 -2.43 -6.11
C ASP A 28 -2.53 -2.28 -5.86
N ILE A 29 -1.75 -3.20 -6.44
CA ILE A 29 -0.31 -3.30 -6.18
C ILE A 29 0.45 -3.18 -7.48
N ALA A 30 1.47 -2.33 -7.47
CA ALA A 30 2.47 -2.31 -8.52
C ALA A 30 3.85 -2.57 -7.90
N GLU A 31 4.58 -3.48 -8.53
CA GLU A 31 5.88 -3.92 -8.03
C GLU A 31 6.90 -3.93 -9.17
N ASN A 32 8.09 -3.40 -8.88
CA ASN A 32 9.26 -3.53 -9.75
C ASN A 32 10.51 -3.85 -8.90
N ASN A 33 11.69 -3.88 -9.53
CA ASN A 33 12.93 -4.27 -8.84
C ASN A 33 13.33 -3.35 -7.68
N HIS A 34 12.89 -2.09 -7.68
CA HIS A 34 13.32 -1.07 -6.72
C HIS A 34 12.18 -0.64 -5.79
N PHE A 35 10.93 -0.74 -6.25
CA PHE A 35 9.78 -0.23 -5.52
C PHE A 35 8.68 -1.28 -5.42
N PHE A 36 8.00 -1.26 -4.28
CA PHE A 36 6.71 -1.88 -4.05
C PHE A 36 5.73 -0.76 -3.70
N SER A 37 4.69 -0.58 -4.51
CA SER A 37 3.68 0.44 -4.26
C SER A 37 2.29 -0.16 -4.14
N VAL A 38 1.53 0.39 -3.22
CA VAL A 38 0.14 0.04 -2.97
C VAL A 38 -0.68 1.28 -3.26
N ARG A 39 -1.50 1.21 -4.31
CA ARG A 39 -2.55 2.20 -4.56
C ARG A 39 -3.76 1.81 -3.71
N VAL A 40 -4.24 2.73 -2.87
CA VAL A 40 -5.35 2.48 -1.95
C VAL A 40 -6.53 3.39 -2.26
N TRP A 41 -7.75 2.85 -2.22
CA TRP A 41 -8.98 3.62 -2.32
C TRP A 41 -9.65 3.68 -0.96
N ILE A 42 -9.69 4.87 -0.37
CA ILE A 42 -10.31 5.12 0.93
C ILE A 42 -11.78 5.47 0.71
N LYS A 43 -12.68 4.96 1.57
CA LYS A 43 -14.09 5.34 1.53
C LYS A 43 -14.23 6.85 1.64
N ASN A 44 -15.15 7.41 0.87
CA ASN A 44 -15.45 8.85 0.80
C ASN A 44 -14.35 9.73 0.19
N GLU A 45 -13.22 9.16 -0.25
CA GLU A 45 -12.21 9.89 -1.02
C GLU A 45 -12.45 9.74 -2.53
N ILE A 46 -12.21 10.82 -3.27
CA ILE A 46 -12.38 10.85 -4.73
C ILE A 46 -11.16 10.25 -5.44
N TYR A 47 -9.97 10.51 -4.91
CA TYR A 47 -8.72 10.08 -5.52
C TYR A 47 -8.07 8.97 -4.70
N PRO A 48 -7.47 7.97 -5.35
CA PRO A 48 -6.69 6.98 -4.64
C PRO A 48 -5.39 7.59 -4.13
N ASP A 49 -4.98 7.13 -2.94
CA ASP A 49 -3.67 7.44 -2.37
C ASP A 49 -2.66 6.34 -2.68
N TYR A 50 -1.40 6.59 -2.34
CA TYR A 50 -0.30 5.65 -2.56
C TYR A 50 0.54 5.50 -1.31
N ILE A 51 0.84 4.24 -1.01
CA ILE A 51 1.86 3.84 -0.05
C ILE A 51 3.01 3.28 -0.88
N ILE A 52 4.20 3.87 -0.78
CA ILE A 52 5.36 3.47 -1.58
C ILE A 52 6.49 3.02 -0.66
N PHE A 53 7.00 1.83 -0.96
CA PHE A 53 8.14 1.24 -0.30
C PHE A 53 9.30 1.12 -1.29
N GLU A 54 10.50 1.47 -0.83
CA GLU A 54 11.74 1.13 -1.50
C GLU A 54 12.20 -0.26 -1.04
N LYS A 55 12.70 -1.04 -1.99
CA LYS A 55 13.23 -2.39 -1.75
C LYS A 55 14.73 -2.31 -1.51
N CYS A 56 15.17 -2.83 -0.36
CA CYS A 56 16.57 -3.12 -0.16
C CYS A 56 16.98 -4.30 -1.04
N THR A 57 17.88 -4.10 -2.00
CA THR A 57 18.33 -5.18 -2.89
C THR A 57 19.16 -6.24 -2.18
N GLU A 58 19.78 -5.90 -1.04
CA GLU A 58 20.64 -6.81 -0.28
C GLU A 58 19.85 -7.67 0.73
N SER A 59 18.96 -7.05 1.51
CA SER A 59 18.18 -7.74 2.55
C SER A 59 16.79 -8.19 2.10
N GLY A 60 16.28 -7.66 0.99
CA GLY A 60 14.90 -7.86 0.55
C GLY A 60 13.84 -7.13 1.40
N GLU A 61 14.28 -6.30 2.34
CA GLU A 61 13.40 -5.51 3.20
C GLU A 61 12.70 -4.37 2.43
N LEU A 62 11.55 -3.95 2.95
CA LEU A 62 10.76 -2.82 2.42
C LEU A 62 10.86 -1.64 3.37
N TYR A 63 11.33 -0.49 2.87
CA TYR A 63 11.38 0.76 3.61
C TYR A 63 10.30 1.70 3.10
N LEU A 64 9.43 2.17 4.00
CA LEU A 64 8.38 3.13 3.65
C LEU A 64 9.02 4.48 3.30
N ILE A 65 8.84 4.94 2.06
CA ILE A 65 9.41 6.21 1.57
C ILE A 65 8.35 7.26 1.26
N LYS A 66 7.10 6.84 1.05
CA LYS A 66 5.96 7.74 0.94
C LYS A 66 4.74 7.07 1.54
N SER A 67 4.14 7.73 2.52
CA SER A 67 2.83 7.39 3.07
C SER A 67 1.74 8.27 2.46
N LEU A 68 0.50 7.92 2.79
CA LEU A 68 -0.71 8.71 2.50
C LEU A 68 -0.42 10.20 2.63
N SER A 69 -0.95 11.00 1.71
CA SER A 69 -0.89 12.44 1.82
C SER A 69 -1.42 12.83 3.20
N ASP A 70 -0.67 13.63 3.97
CA ASP A 70 -1.18 14.20 5.22
C ASP A 70 -2.40 15.05 4.86
N CYS A 71 -3.59 14.45 4.83
CA CYS A 71 -4.85 15.15 4.81
C CYS A 71 -5.02 15.78 6.20
N CYS A 72 -4.36 16.92 6.39
CA CYS A 72 -4.72 17.94 7.36
C CYS A 72 -5.43 19.09 6.63
#